data_AF-A0A3P3ZEM3-F1
#
_entry.id   AF-A0A3P3ZEM3-F1
#
_cell.length_a   1.000
_cell.length_b   1.000
_cell.length_c   1.000
_cell.angle_alpha   90.00
_cell.angle_beta   90.00
_cell.angle_gamma   90.00
#
_symmetry.space_group_name_H-M   'P 1'
#
loop_
_entity.id
_entity.type
_entity.pdbx_description
1 polymer ?
#
loop_
_entity_poly.entity_id
_entity_poly.type
_entity_poly.pdbx_seq_one_letter_code
_entity_poly.pdbx_strand_id
1 'polypeptide(L)'
;MPHRALLGNWFEEEAYERDRRRLMQGRCGGMVEASAEVAHTMAKIRHHNTPHAIAPIAPDGYLRFYAPLMLQNAHTCGFLSVDLDDRKATTTGWQVECSTALAEEATSRCTVVLVPAAMPQTDSFPIPEDEAEIVHYGQPFYLMTVRELCEDPLFLMSEFITPGCASRVTQRLQHTYFSPDGGSAAAMWCVEDANPAYQEDMRDRPVKANDVIRIRHNMTAAPLASLKEVFYNDFGAQYEVGCGRLTVLATKRRGGPPAAENLWMFIHDGQGHPKESGEDTLRGATYTPKSSAAP
;
A
#
# COMPACT_ATOMS: atom_id res chain seq x y z
N MET A 1 33.02 47.75 15.39
CA MET A 1 33.53 46.55 14.68
C MET A 1 34.59 47.01 13.69
N PRO A 2 35.78 46.39 13.63
CA PRO A 2 36.81 46.83 12.71
C PRO A 2 36.36 46.59 11.26
N HIS A 3 36.42 47.63 10.42
CA HIS A 3 36.15 47.52 8.99
C HIS A 3 37.28 46.70 8.35
N ARG A 4 36.96 45.49 7.89
CA ARG A 4 37.89 44.63 7.14
C ARG A 4 38.23 45.36 5.84
N ALA A 5 39.52 45.55 5.56
CA ALA A 5 39.97 46.19 4.32
C ALA A 5 39.51 45.34 3.13
N LEU A 6 38.71 45.94 2.25
CA LEU A 6 38.16 45.31 1.06
C LEU A 6 39.22 45.35 -0.04
N LEU A 7 40.00 44.28 -0.17
CA LEU A 7 41.08 44.14 -1.15
C LEU A 7 40.79 42.95 -2.08
N GLY A 8 41.09 43.11 -3.36
CA GLY A 8 40.89 42.06 -4.36
C GLY A 8 39.42 41.78 -4.67
N ASN A 9 39.09 40.51 -4.90
CA ASN A 9 37.77 40.05 -5.34
C ASN A 9 36.80 39.79 -4.17
N TRP A 10 36.85 40.68 -3.18
CA TRP A 10 36.12 40.54 -1.92
C TRP A 10 34.60 40.39 -2.10
N PHE A 11 34.04 40.98 -3.16
CA PHE A 11 32.62 40.91 -3.47
C PHE A 11 32.20 39.52 -3.93
N GLU A 12 32.99 38.86 -4.78
CA GLU A 12 32.71 37.47 -5.20
C GLU A 12 32.92 36.50 -4.04
N GLU A 13 33.92 36.71 -3.19
CA GLU A 13 34.12 35.92 -1.97
C GLU A 13 32.93 36.05 -1.00
N GLU A 14 32.42 37.26 -0.79
CA GLU A 14 31.26 37.49 0.06
C GLU A 14 29.97 36.89 -0.54
N ALA A 15 29.79 36.99 -1.86
CA ALA A 15 28.68 36.34 -2.56
C ALA A 15 28.76 34.81 -2.44
N TYR A 16 29.94 34.22 -2.65
CA TYR A 16 30.18 32.79 -2.48
C TYR A 16 29.91 32.33 -1.05
N GLU A 17 30.35 33.09 -0.04
CA GLU A 17 30.06 32.76 1.36
C GLU A 17 28.57 32.85 1.72
N ARG A 18 27.84 33.82 1.15
CA ARG A 18 26.39 33.93 1.33
C ARG A 18 25.66 32.75 0.68
N ASP A 19 26.04 32.38 -0.54
CA ASP A 19 25.45 31.25 -1.25
C ASP A 19 25.81 29.92 -0.60
N ARG A 20 27.06 29.75 -0.13
CA ARG A 20 27.47 28.60 0.68
C ARG A 20 26.70 28.52 2.00
N ARG A 21 26.49 29.65 2.69
CA ARG A 21 25.65 29.69 3.90
C ARG A 21 24.21 29.35 3.60
N ARG A 22 23.63 29.83 2.49
CA ARG A 22 22.29 29.45 2.05
C ARG A 22 22.19 27.96 1.70
N LEU A 23 23.23 27.40 1.07
CA LEU A 23 23.31 25.97 0.77
C LEU A 23 23.40 25.12 2.05
N MET A 24 24.09 25.62 3.08
CA MET A 24 24.20 24.96 4.38
C MET A 24 23.03 25.26 5.34
N GLN A 25 22.21 26.27 5.03
CA GLN A 25 20.94 26.50 5.71
C GLN A 25 19.94 25.47 5.21
N GLY A 26 19.61 24.49 6.05
CA GLY A 26 18.63 23.46 5.71
C GLY A 26 17.22 24.03 5.54
N ARG A 27 16.25 23.17 5.25
CA ARG A 27 14.82 23.54 5.09
C ARG A 27 14.26 24.31 6.30
N CYS A 28 14.87 24.18 7.48
CA CYS A 28 14.48 24.85 8.73
C CYS A 28 15.33 26.08 9.11
N GLY A 29 16.23 26.56 8.23
CA GLY A 29 17.05 27.76 8.48
C GLY A 29 18.25 27.58 9.42
N GLY A 30 18.50 26.38 9.94
CA GLY A 30 19.68 26.00 10.72
C GLY A 30 20.80 25.39 9.85
N MET A 31 22.04 25.35 10.36
CA MET A 31 23.14 24.65 9.68
C MET A 31 22.84 23.16 9.62
N VAL A 32 22.86 22.56 8.41
CA VAL A 32 22.71 21.12 8.24
C VAL A 32 24.00 20.43 8.68
N GLU A 33 23.96 19.78 9.84
CA GLU A 33 25.01 18.84 10.23
C GLU A 33 24.81 17.54 9.46
N ALA A 34 25.68 17.28 8.47
CA ALA A 34 25.59 16.09 7.62
C ALA A 34 25.55 14.78 8.43
N SER A 35 26.24 14.72 9.57
CA SER A 35 26.21 13.56 10.48
C SER A 35 24.84 13.36 11.14
N ALA A 36 24.16 14.45 11.49
CA ALA A 36 22.82 14.39 12.06
C ALA A 36 21.79 13.95 11.03
N GLU A 37 21.89 14.44 9.79
CA GLU A 37 21.01 14.04 8.69
C GLU A 37 21.19 12.55 8.36
N VAL A 38 22.44 12.08 8.23
CA VAL A 38 22.70 10.66 7.99
C VAL A 38 22.16 9.79 9.13
N ALA A 39 22.35 10.20 10.39
CA ALA A 39 21.80 9.48 11.54
C ALA A 39 20.27 9.45 11.51
N HIS A 40 19.63 10.56 11.13
CA HIS A 40 18.18 10.64 10.95
C HIS A 40 17.69 9.69 9.86
N THR A 41 18.27 9.74 8.66
CA THR A 41 17.93 8.85 7.55
C THR A 41 18.13 7.38 7.92
N MET A 42 19.22 7.03 8.62
CA MET A 42 19.45 5.66 9.09
C MET A 42 18.41 5.21 10.13
N ALA A 43 18.04 6.09 11.06
CA ALA A 43 17.00 5.80 12.06
C ALA A 43 15.64 5.60 11.39
N LYS A 44 15.29 6.48 10.44
CA LYS A 44 14.10 6.37 9.59
C LYS A 44 14.05 5.03 8.86
N ILE A 45 15.11 4.67 8.15
CA ILE A 45 15.17 3.42 7.38
C ILE A 45 15.00 2.22 8.31
N ARG A 46 15.69 2.22 9.45
CA ARG A 46 15.59 1.13 10.45
C ARG A 46 14.18 1.00 11.00
N HIS A 47 13.53 2.12 11.33
CA HIS A 47 12.17 2.14 11.85
C HIS A 47 11.16 1.55 10.87
N HIS A 48 11.17 2.07 9.64
CA HIS A 48 10.21 1.68 8.60
C HIS A 48 10.44 0.27 8.04
N ASN A 49 11.69 -0.20 8.00
CA ASN A 49 12.03 -1.55 7.55
C ASN A 49 12.07 -2.55 8.71
N THR A 50 11.48 -2.22 9.88
CA THR A 50 11.33 -3.19 10.97
C THR A 50 10.48 -4.36 10.45
N PRO A 51 10.97 -5.61 10.49
CA PRO A 51 10.20 -6.77 10.07
C PRO A 51 8.87 -6.84 10.82
N HIS A 52 7.80 -7.20 10.12
CA HIS A 52 6.48 -7.27 10.70
C HIS A 52 5.77 -8.55 10.25
N ALA A 53 5.25 -9.31 11.21
CA ALA A 53 4.55 -10.54 10.92
C ALA A 53 3.21 -10.25 10.23
N ILE A 54 2.96 -10.91 9.11
CA ILE A 54 1.66 -10.87 8.42
C ILE A 54 0.88 -12.14 8.75
N ALA A 55 -0.44 -12.07 8.61
CA ALA A 55 -1.32 -13.20 8.92
C ALA A 55 -1.18 -14.32 7.88
N PRO A 56 -1.22 -15.60 8.28
CA PRO A 56 -1.37 -16.70 7.34
C PRO A 56 -2.77 -16.68 6.72
N ILE A 57 -2.94 -17.43 5.63
CA ILE A 57 -4.26 -17.64 5.03
C ILE A 57 -5.16 -18.36 6.05
N ALA A 58 -6.35 -17.82 6.30
CA ALA A 58 -7.32 -18.42 7.20
C ALA A 58 -7.73 -19.84 6.72
N PRO A 59 -8.11 -20.77 7.62
CA PRO A 59 -8.41 -22.16 7.26
C PRO A 59 -9.53 -22.35 6.23
N ASP A 60 -10.47 -21.41 6.18
CA ASP A 60 -11.57 -21.35 5.22
C ASP A 60 -11.17 -20.74 3.86
N GLY A 61 -9.99 -20.16 3.77
CA GLY A 61 -9.43 -19.56 2.55
C GLY A 61 -9.95 -18.17 2.23
N TYR A 62 -10.65 -17.50 3.15
CA TYR A 62 -11.19 -16.15 2.93
C TYR A 62 -10.33 -15.05 3.52
N LEU A 63 -10.44 -13.86 2.94
CA LEU A 63 -9.81 -12.64 3.41
C LEU A 63 -10.51 -12.14 4.68
N ARG A 64 -9.74 -11.74 5.69
CA ARG A 64 -10.25 -11.35 7.02
C ARG A 64 -9.92 -9.88 7.34
N PHE A 65 -10.84 -9.23 8.05
CA PHE A 65 -10.57 -7.94 8.69
C PHE A 65 -9.60 -8.09 9.86
N TYR A 66 -8.96 -6.99 10.26
CA TYR A 66 -8.04 -6.88 11.40
C TYR A 66 -6.77 -7.76 11.30
N ALA A 67 -6.54 -8.40 10.15
CA ALA A 67 -5.33 -9.15 9.86
C ALA A 67 -4.26 -8.24 9.22
N PRO A 68 -3.00 -8.25 9.69
CA PRO A 68 -1.89 -7.58 9.01
C PRO A 68 -1.54 -8.32 7.72
N LEU A 69 -1.54 -7.61 6.60
CA LEU A 69 -1.32 -8.15 5.25
C LEU A 69 -0.44 -7.20 4.44
N MET A 70 0.19 -7.68 3.37
CA MET A 70 0.79 -6.78 2.37
C MET A 70 -0.16 -6.64 1.18
N LEU A 71 -0.16 -5.49 0.52
CA LEU A 71 -0.98 -5.24 -0.66
C LEU A 71 -0.09 -5.08 -1.89
N GLN A 72 -0.05 -6.10 -2.75
CA GLN A 72 0.80 -6.15 -3.95
C GLN A 72 0.03 -5.71 -5.20
N ASN A 73 0.65 -4.88 -6.02
CA ASN A 73 0.12 -4.51 -7.33
C ASN A 73 0.58 -5.48 -8.43
N ALA A 74 -0.32 -5.86 -9.35
CA ALA A 74 -0.01 -6.82 -10.39
C ALA A 74 0.91 -6.26 -11.51
N HIS A 75 0.92 -4.94 -11.73
CA HIS A 75 1.73 -4.31 -12.78
C HIS A 75 3.16 -4.03 -12.32
N THR A 76 3.34 -3.41 -11.15
CA THR A 76 4.66 -3.06 -10.61
C THR A 76 5.30 -4.21 -9.84
N CYS A 77 4.52 -5.22 -9.44
CA CYS A 77 4.90 -6.28 -8.50
C CYS A 77 5.37 -5.74 -7.13
N GLY A 78 5.24 -4.43 -6.90
CA GLY A 78 5.60 -3.78 -5.65
C GLY A 78 4.43 -3.82 -4.66
N PHE A 79 4.78 -3.65 -3.39
CA PHE A 79 3.85 -3.57 -2.28
C PHE A 79 3.54 -2.12 -1.95
N LEU A 80 2.28 -1.82 -1.65
CA LEU A 80 1.88 -0.52 -1.12
C LEU A 80 2.72 -0.21 0.11
N SER A 81 3.36 0.96 0.12
CA SER A 81 4.28 1.36 1.16
C SER A 81 4.14 2.84 1.51
N VAL A 82 4.50 3.16 2.75
CA VAL A 82 4.42 4.50 3.32
C VAL A 82 5.81 4.98 3.73
N ASP A 83 6.04 6.28 3.60
CA ASP A 83 7.24 6.97 4.10
C ASP A 83 6.79 8.09 5.05
N LEU A 84 6.73 7.81 6.36
CA LEU A 84 6.19 8.72 7.36
C LEU A 84 6.92 10.06 7.45
N ASP A 85 8.10 10.21 6.85
CA ASP A 85 8.87 11.45 6.91
C ASP A 85 8.57 12.37 5.72
N ASP A 86 7.85 11.90 4.69
CA ASP A 86 7.33 12.75 3.60
C ASP A 86 6.01 13.44 4.00
N ARG A 87 5.92 13.91 5.25
CA ARG A 87 4.71 14.57 5.77
C ARG A 87 4.54 15.92 5.11
N LYS A 88 3.36 16.14 4.55
CA LYS A 88 2.91 17.43 4.04
C LYS A 88 1.78 17.94 4.93
N ALA A 89 2.00 19.10 5.53
CA ALA A 89 0.95 19.80 6.26
C ALA A 89 -0.18 20.21 5.29
N THR A 90 -1.42 20.02 5.73
CA THR A 90 -2.62 20.43 5.01
C THR A 90 -3.42 21.40 5.89
N THR A 91 -4.50 21.96 5.35
CA THR A 91 -5.37 22.86 6.12
C THR A 91 -6.07 22.19 7.30
N THR A 92 -6.30 20.88 7.22
CA THR A 92 -7.05 20.08 8.21
C THR A 92 -6.19 19.10 8.99
N GLY A 93 -4.87 19.05 8.74
CA GLY A 93 -3.97 18.13 9.41
C GLY A 93 -2.68 17.93 8.62
N TRP A 94 -2.37 16.68 8.31
CA TRP A 94 -1.20 16.29 7.54
C TRP A 94 -1.49 15.03 6.74
N GLN A 95 -0.72 14.86 5.67
CA GLN A 95 -0.79 13.69 4.82
C GLN A 95 0.61 13.17 4.51
N VAL A 96 0.69 11.91 4.15
CA VAL A 96 1.92 11.23 3.73
C VAL A 96 1.69 10.55 2.41
N GLU A 97 2.60 10.74 1.47
CA GLU A 97 2.49 10.07 0.19
C GLU A 97 2.69 8.56 0.31
N CYS A 98 1.97 7.82 -0.53
CA CYS A 98 2.12 6.38 -0.67
C CYS A 98 2.72 6.04 -2.04
N SER A 99 3.34 4.87 -2.10
CA SER A 99 3.96 4.37 -3.33
C SER A 99 3.92 2.85 -3.35
N THR A 100 4.28 2.21 -4.46
CA THR A 100 4.64 0.79 -4.43
C THR A 100 6.14 0.60 -4.52
N ALA A 101 6.68 -0.35 -3.75
CA ALA A 101 8.09 -0.68 -3.73
C ALA A 101 8.30 -2.19 -3.71
N LEU A 102 9.39 -2.65 -4.29
CA LEU A 102 9.79 -4.06 -4.13
C LEU A 102 10.21 -4.28 -2.67
N ALA A 103 9.77 -5.39 -2.09
CA ALA A 103 10.16 -5.82 -0.76
C ALA A 103 10.41 -7.33 -0.78
N GLU A 104 11.48 -7.77 -0.14
CA GLU A 104 11.79 -9.20 0.03
C GLU A 104 11.00 -9.81 1.18
N GLU A 105 10.70 -9.01 2.20
CA GLU A 105 9.99 -9.41 3.41
C GLU A 105 8.92 -8.38 3.79
N ALA A 106 7.98 -8.79 4.64
CA ALA A 106 7.01 -7.89 5.24
C ALA A 106 7.68 -6.98 6.28
N THR A 107 7.48 -5.67 6.13
CA THR A 107 7.99 -4.63 7.04
C THR A 107 6.87 -3.73 7.48
N SER A 108 7.05 -3.03 8.60
CA SER A 108 6.02 -2.13 9.14
C SER A 108 5.52 -1.11 8.11
N ARG A 109 6.37 -0.62 7.21
CA ARG A 109 5.99 0.34 6.17
C ARG A 109 5.16 -0.22 5.00
N CYS A 110 5.19 -1.52 4.76
CA CYS A 110 4.46 -2.18 3.66
C CYS A 110 3.36 -3.13 4.12
N THR A 111 3.13 -3.21 5.43
CA THR A 111 2.01 -3.94 6.01
C THR A 111 0.84 -3.00 6.28
N VAL A 112 -0.35 -3.48 5.92
CA VAL A 112 -1.61 -2.78 6.06
C VAL A 112 -2.64 -3.68 6.76
N VAL A 113 -3.67 -3.06 7.33
CA VAL A 113 -4.78 -3.76 7.99
C VAL A 113 -6.10 -3.26 7.38
N LEU A 114 -7.01 -4.18 7.08
CA LEU A 114 -8.36 -3.83 6.67
C LEU A 114 -9.25 -3.72 7.91
N VAL A 115 -10.06 -2.67 7.98
CA VAL A 115 -11.05 -2.46 9.05
C VAL A 115 -12.41 -2.18 8.43
N PRO A 116 -13.51 -2.83 8.86
CA PRO A 116 -14.83 -2.58 8.32
C PRO A 116 -15.25 -1.13 8.55
N ALA A 117 -15.87 -0.50 7.55
CA ALA A 117 -16.43 0.83 7.74
C ALA A 117 -17.80 0.74 8.45
N ALA A 118 -18.10 1.70 9.32
CA ALA A 118 -19.32 1.70 10.13
C ALA A 118 -20.61 1.88 9.31
N MET A 119 -20.52 2.35 8.06
CA MET A 119 -21.67 2.57 7.20
C MET A 119 -21.72 1.52 6.08
N PRO A 120 -22.72 0.62 6.08
CA PRO A 120 -22.97 -0.22 4.91
C PRO A 120 -23.36 0.67 3.72
N GLN A 121 -23.08 0.19 2.49
CA GLN A 121 -23.63 0.84 1.31
C GLN A 121 -25.16 0.77 1.36
N THR A 122 -25.83 1.80 0.84
CA THR A 122 -27.30 1.95 0.93
C THR A 122 -28.08 0.77 0.33
N ASP A 123 -27.41 -0.08 -0.45
CA ASP A 123 -27.97 -1.25 -1.15
C ASP A 123 -27.25 -2.57 -0.83
N SER A 124 -26.39 -2.67 0.20
CA SER A 124 -25.73 -3.94 0.54
C SER A 124 -26.67 -4.87 1.33
N PHE A 125 -26.61 -6.17 1.06
CA PHE A 125 -27.27 -7.15 1.91
C PHE A 125 -26.63 -7.17 3.31
N PRO A 126 -27.42 -7.44 4.38
CA PRO A 126 -26.86 -7.60 5.71
C PRO A 126 -25.91 -8.81 5.71
N ILE A 127 -24.67 -8.59 6.15
CA ILE A 127 -23.67 -9.64 6.29
C ILE A 127 -24.10 -10.54 7.46
N PRO A 128 -24.07 -11.88 7.30
CA PRO A 128 -24.32 -12.81 8.39
C PRO A 128 -23.42 -12.54 9.59
N GLU A 129 -23.95 -12.68 10.81
CA GLU A 129 -23.18 -12.39 12.04
C GLU A 129 -21.93 -13.29 12.18
N ASP A 130 -21.99 -14.52 11.66
CA ASP A 130 -20.88 -15.48 11.63
C ASP A 130 -19.80 -15.13 10.60
N GLU A 131 -20.09 -14.20 9.68
CA GLU A 131 -19.18 -13.71 8.64
C GLU A 131 -18.69 -12.28 8.92
N ALA A 132 -18.93 -11.72 10.11
CA ALA A 132 -18.59 -10.34 10.46
C ALA A 132 -17.10 -9.99 10.32
N GLU A 133 -16.22 -10.99 10.43
CA GLU A 133 -14.76 -10.84 10.27
C GLU A 133 -14.28 -11.11 8.84
N ILE A 134 -15.17 -11.55 7.94
CA ILE A 134 -14.85 -11.88 6.54
C ILE A 134 -15.06 -10.66 5.67
N VAL A 135 -14.13 -10.40 4.75
CA VAL A 135 -14.25 -9.33 3.76
C VAL A 135 -15.13 -9.80 2.62
N HIS A 136 -16.14 -9.01 2.27
CA HIS A 136 -17.03 -9.27 1.15
C HIS A 136 -16.83 -8.29 0.00
N TYR A 137 -17.07 -8.74 -1.23
CA TYR A 137 -17.07 -7.88 -2.40
C TYR A 137 -18.15 -6.78 -2.27
N GLY A 138 -17.78 -5.53 -2.54
CA GLY A 138 -18.67 -4.37 -2.39
C GLY A 138 -18.77 -3.81 -0.97
N GLN A 139 -18.33 -4.56 0.06
CA GLN A 139 -18.35 -4.11 1.45
C GLN A 139 -17.37 -2.95 1.65
N PRO A 140 -17.82 -1.81 2.22
CA PRO A 140 -16.95 -0.70 2.57
C PRO A 140 -15.96 -1.03 3.70
N PHE A 141 -14.71 -0.67 3.51
CA PHE A 141 -13.63 -0.82 4.49
C PHE A 141 -12.65 0.33 4.45
N TYR A 142 -11.84 0.43 5.51
CA TYR A 142 -10.69 1.30 5.63
C TYR A 142 -9.40 0.49 5.49
N LEU A 143 -8.44 1.03 4.77
CA LEU A 143 -7.09 0.46 4.67
C LEU A 143 -6.14 1.28 5.53
N MET A 144 -5.57 0.66 6.55
CA MET A 144 -4.85 1.33 7.62
C MET A 144 -3.39 0.87 7.71
N THR A 145 -2.50 1.75 8.18
CA THR A 145 -1.15 1.36 8.58
C THR A 145 -1.18 0.54 9.87
N VAL A 146 -0.18 -0.33 10.06
CA VAL A 146 0.03 -1.05 11.33
C VAL A 146 0.51 -0.09 12.45
N ARG A 147 0.22 -0.44 13.71
CA ARG A 147 0.54 0.41 14.88
C ARG A 147 2.05 0.48 15.16
N GLU A 148 2.80 -0.51 14.71
CA GLU A 148 4.25 -0.60 14.80
C GLU A 148 4.93 0.44 13.91
N LEU A 149 4.26 0.90 12.85
CA LEU A 149 4.75 1.98 12.01
C LEU A 149 4.51 3.34 12.70
N CYS A 150 3.31 3.56 13.24
CA CYS A 150 2.95 4.77 13.99
C CYS A 150 1.85 4.48 15.02
N GLU A 151 1.91 5.17 16.17
CA GLU A 151 0.99 4.95 17.29
C GLU A 151 -0.48 5.16 16.90
N ASP A 152 -0.74 6.27 16.21
CA ASP A 152 -2.03 6.56 15.58
C ASP A 152 -2.02 6.03 14.14
N PRO A 153 -2.88 5.05 13.81
CA PRO A 153 -2.91 4.48 12.47
C PRO A 153 -3.37 5.52 11.46
N LEU A 154 -2.76 5.50 10.28
CA LEU A 154 -3.13 6.34 9.16
C LEU A 154 -4.03 5.56 8.20
N PHE A 155 -4.92 6.27 7.56
CA PHE A 155 -5.92 5.72 6.64
C PHE A 155 -5.56 6.11 5.22
N LEU A 156 -5.64 5.15 4.30
CA LEU A 156 -5.48 5.42 2.87
C LEU A 156 -6.66 6.26 2.38
N MET A 157 -6.37 7.39 1.77
CA MET A 157 -7.36 8.35 1.28
C MET A 157 -7.13 8.66 -0.20
N SER A 158 -8.19 9.10 -0.87
CA SER A 158 -8.09 9.69 -2.20
C SER A 158 -9.07 10.84 -2.40
N GLU A 159 -8.71 11.76 -3.29
CA GLU A 159 -9.51 12.95 -3.61
C GLU A 159 -9.73 13.09 -5.11
N PHE A 160 -10.73 13.89 -5.51
CA PHE A 160 -10.94 14.23 -6.91
C PHE A 160 -9.72 14.96 -7.49
N ILE A 161 -9.41 14.70 -8.76
CA ILE A 161 -8.32 15.40 -9.45
C ILE A 161 -8.64 16.90 -9.48
N THR A 162 -7.74 17.69 -8.92
CA THR A 162 -7.71 19.14 -9.07
C THR A 162 -6.29 19.57 -9.43
N PRO A 163 -6.06 20.80 -9.94
CA PRO A 163 -4.70 21.26 -10.26
C PRO A 163 -3.71 21.20 -9.08
N GLY A 164 -4.19 21.19 -7.83
CA GLY A 164 -3.36 21.03 -6.63
C GLY A 164 -3.39 19.63 -6.01
N CYS A 165 -4.19 18.70 -6.56
CA CYS A 165 -4.41 17.37 -6.03
C CYS A 165 -4.44 16.35 -7.18
N ALA A 166 -3.26 15.85 -7.54
CA ALA A 166 -3.07 14.77 -8.49
C ALA A 166 -1.86 13.91 -8.08
N SER A 167 -1.69 12.77 -8.75
CA SER A 167 -0.60 11.85 -8.46
C SER A 167 0.78 12.47 -8.69
N ARG A 168 1.74 12.12 -7.82
CA ARG A 168 3.03 12.84 -7.66
C ARG A 168 3.79 13.04 -8.96
N VAL A 169 3.89 11.99 -9.80
CA VAL A 169 4.82 11.93 -10.92
C VAL A 169 4.13 12.30 -12.23
N THR A 170 3.06 11.61 -12.59
CA THR A 170 2.39 11.81 -13.87
C THR A 170 1.33 12.90 -13.83
N GLN A 171 0.80 13.23 -12.65
CA GLN A 171 -0.33 14.15 -12.47
C GLN A 171 -1.59 13.70 -13.26
N ARG A 172 -1.68 12.42 -13.61
CA ARG A 172 -2.78 11.83 -14.40
C ARG A 172 -3.81 11.10 -13.55
N LEU A 173 -3.40 10.62 -12.39
CA LEU A 173 -4.26 9.90 -11.46
C LEU A 173 -4.71 10.84 -10.33
N GLN A 174 -5.81 10.47 -9.67
CA GLN A 174 -6.19 11.05 -8.39
C GLN A 174 -5.07 10.85 -7.38
N HIS A 175 -4.83 11.88 -6.57
CA HIS A 175 -3.86 11.78 -5.48
C HIS A 175 -4.34 10.73 -4.48
N THR A 176 -3.41 9.92 -3.99
CA THR A 176 -3.64 8.90 -2.96
C THR A 176 -2.56 9.04 -1.90
N TYR A 177 -2.97 9.09 -0.65
CA TYR A 177 -2.10 9.39 0.48
C TYR A 177 -2.63 8.76 1.77
N PHE A 178 -1.80 8.71 2.81
CA PHE A 178 -2.20 8.33 4.16
C PHE A 178 -2.41 9.56 5.04
N SER A 179 -3.44 9.55 5.87
CA SER A 179 -3.79 10.65 6.78
C SER A 179 -4.49 10.13 8.04
N PRO A 180 -4.40 10.83 9.19
CA PRO A 180 -5.12 10.44 10.40
C PRO A 180 -6.65 10.61 10.32
N ASP A 181 -7.18 11.28 9.29
CA ASP A 181 -8.63 11.57 9.12
C ASP A 181 -9.44 10.38 8.59
N GLY A 182 -9.44 9.26 9.33
CA GLY A 182 -10.07 8.00 8.92
C GLY A 182 -11.60 7.98 8.92
N GLY A 183 -12.25 8.97 9.53
CA GLY A 183 -13.72 9.03 9.59
C GLY A 183 -14.38 9.55 8.30
N SER A 184 -13.59 9.99 7.33
CA SER A 184 -14.08 10.61 6.10
C SER A 184 -14.47 9.59 5.03
N ALA A 185 -15.45 9.95 4.18
CA ALA A 185 -15.79 9.15 3.00
C ALA A 185 -14.64 9.04 1.99
N ALA A 186 -13.67 9.94 2.05
CA ALA A 186 -12.44 9.89 1.27
C ALA A 186 -11.47 8.78 1.72
N ALA A 187 -11.69 8.16 2.89
CA ALA A 187 -10.91 7.03 3.38
C ALA A 187 -11.57 5.67 3.10
N MET A 188 -12.81 5.64 2.57
CA MET A 188 -13.56 4.41 2.37
C MET A 188 -13.25 3.76 1.02
N TRP A 189 -13.02 2.45 1.03
CA TRP A 189 -12.72 1.63 -0.13
C TRP A 189 -13.65 0.42 -0.20
N CYS A 190 -13.76 -0.19 -1.37
CA CYS A 190 -14.50 -1.44 -1.57
C CYS A 190 -13.67 -2.39 -2.43
N VAL A 191 -13.75 -3.68 -2.12
CA VAL A 191 -13.16 -4.72 -2.98
C VAL A 191 -14.14 -5.01 -4.11
N GLU A 192 -13.65 -5.06 -5.35
CA GLU A 192 -14.39 -5.47 -6.53
C GLU A 192 -13.68 -6.61 -7.24
N ASP A 193 -14.45 -7.44 -7.94
CA ASP A 193 -13.89 -8.49 -8.80
C ASP A 193 -12.97 -7.89 -9.88
N ALA A 194 -11.87 -8.56 -10.19
CA ALA A 194 -10.94 -8.13 -11.24
C ALA A 194 -11.63 -8.00 -12.59
N ASN A 195 -12.62 -8.84 -12.90
CA ASN A 195 -13.41 -8.77 -14.11
C ASN A 195 -14.68 -7.90 -13.91
N PRO A 196 -14.80 -6.76 -14.62
CA PRO A 196 -15.99 -5.92 -14.55
C PRO A 196 -17.31 -6.62 -14.84
N ALA A 197 -17.29 -7.69 -15.65
CA ALA A 197 -18.50 -8.41 -16.04
C ALA A 197 -19.16 -9.18 -14.88
N TYR A 198 -18.39 -9.53 -13.83
CA TYR A 198 -18.87 -10.34 -12.71
C TYR A 198 -19.07 -9.53 -11.42
N GLN A 199 -18.89 -8.20 -11.45
CA GLN A 199 -18.96 -7.37 -10.23
C GLN A 199 -20.31 -7.48 -9.52
N GLU A 200 -21.41 -7.39 -10.27
CA GLU A 200 -22.75 -7.49 -9.70
C GLU A 200 -23.05 -8.90 -9.18
N ASP A 201 -22.57 -9.94 -9.88
CA ASP A 201 -22.78 -11.34 -9.49
C ASP A 201 -21.97 -11.74 -8.24
N MET A 202 -20.79 -11.14 -8.08
CA MET A 202 -19.87 -11.37 -6.97
C MET A 202 -20.17 -10.49 -5.76
N ARG A 203 -21.04 -9.48 -5.91
CA ARG A 203 -21.42 -8.56 -4.84
C ARG A 203 -21.88 -9.31 -3.59
N ASP A 204 -21.44 -8.83 -2.44
CA ASP A 204 -21.72 -9.37 -1.10
C ASP A 204 -21.25 -10.83 -0.90
N ARG A 205 -20.45 -11.40 -1.81
CA ARG A 205 -19.80 -12.71 -1.60
C ARG A 205 -18.48 -12.55 -0.85
N PRO A 206 -18.07 -13.54 -0.04
CA PRO A 206 -16.75 -13.59 0.56
C PRO A 206 -15.62 -13.48 -0.46
N VAL A 207 -14.62 -12.64 -0.18
CA VAL A 207 -13.39 -12.51 -0.98
C VAL A 207 -12.42 -13.62 -0.58
N LYS A 208 -11.90 -14.38 -1.55
CA LYS A 208 -10.88 -15.39 -1.24
C LYS A 208 -9.52 -14.74 -1.05
N ALA A 209 -8.71 -15.31 -0.17
CA ALA A 209 -7.38 -14.79 0.16
C ALA A 209 -6.43 -14.66 -1.06
N ASN A 210 -6.61 -15.52 -2.07
CA ASN A 210 -5.77 -15.55 -3.28
C ASN A 210 -6.40 -14.85 -4.49
N ASP A 211 -7.54 -14.18 -4.33
CA ASP A 211 -8.21 -13.53 -5.44
C ASP A 211 -7.39 -12.31 -5.93
N VAL A 212 -7.32 -12.15 -7.25
CA VAL A 212 -6.89 -10.88 -7.86
C VAL A 212 -8.10 -9.97 -7.87
N ILE A 213 -7.94 -8.78 -7.31
CA ILE A 213 -9.05 -7.86 -7.04
C ILE A 213 -8.78 -6.47 -7.60
N ARG A 214 -9.82 -5.65 -7.64
CA ARG A 214 -9.72 -4.19 -7.76
C ARG A 214 -10.16 -3.56 -6.44
N ILE A 215 -9.44 -2.53 -6.02
CA ILE A 215 -9.80 -1.75 -4.84
C ILE A 215 -10.37 -0.43 -5.34
N ARG A 216 -11.67 -0.22 -5.18
CA ARG A 216 -12.37 0.98 -5.64
C ARG A 216 -12.53 1.97 -4.50
N HIS A 217 -12.15 3.21 -4.74
CA HIS A 217 -12.45 4.30 -3.82
C HIS A 217 -13.95 4.57 -3.79
N ASN A 218 -14.55 4.62 -2.61
CA ASN A 218 -16.00 4.68 -2.47
C ASN A 218 -16.56 6.04 -2.96
N MET A 219 -15.91 7.15 -2.61
CA MET A 219 -16.38 8.50 -2.95
C MET A 219 -16.25 8.83 -4.45
N THR A 220 -15.13 8.48 -5.08
CA THR A 220 -14.85 8.86 -6.49
C THR A 220 -15.16 7.75 -7.50
N ALA A 221 -15.46 6.54 -7.02
CA ALA A 221 -15.60 5.32 -7.81
C ALA A 221 -14.37 4.99 -8.71
N ALA A 222 -13.22 5.60 -8.43
CA ALA A 222 -11.98 5.35 -9.15
C ALA A 222 -11.23 4.18 -8.51
N PRO A 223 -10.74 3.21 -9.30
CA PRO A 223 -9.92 2.13 -8.77
C PRO A 223 -8.52 2.63 -8.41
N LEU A 224 -7.97 2.08 -7.32
CA LEU A 224 -6.57 2.23 -6.95
C LEU A 224 -5.68 1.68 -8.06
N ALA A 225 -4.59 2.38 -8.34
CA ALA A 225 -3.68 2.08 -9.42
C ALA A 225 -2.23 2.29 -8.98
N SER A 226 -1.33 1.52 -9.59
CA SER A 226 0.11 1.76 -9.51
C SER A 226 0.73 1.74 -10.91
N LEU A 227 1.61 2.71 -11.18
CA LEU A 227 2.25 2.88 -12.48
C LEU A 227 3.76 2.66 -12.37
N LYS A 228 4.42 2.24 -13.46
CA LYS A 228 5.88 1.99 -13.49
C LYS A 228 6.73 3.26 -13.52
N GLU A 229 6.13 4.44 -13.47
CA GLU A 229 6.80 5.71 -13.34
C GLU A 229 7.55 5.77 -12.00
N VAL A 230 8.87 5.71 -12.11
CA VAL A 230 9.79 5.64 -10.96
C VAL A 230 10.07 7.03 -10.42
N PHE A 231 10.04 7.15 -9.10
CA PHE A 231 10.68 8.25 -8.37
C PHE A 231 11.56 7.69 -7.25
N TYR A 232 12.45 8.51 -6.72
CA TYR A 232 13.39 8.09 -5.68
C TYR A 232 13.08 8.78 -4.37
N ASN A 233 13.09 8.01 -3.27
CA ASN A 233 13.12 8.52 -1.90
C ASN A 233 14.27 7.84 -1.12
N ASP A 234 14.32 8.04 0.19
CA ASP A 234 15.38 7.50 1.05
C ASP A 234 15.43 5.95 1.08
N PHE A 235 14.39 5.29 0.59
CA PHE A 235 14.30 3.84 0.49
C PHE A 235 14.64 3.28 -0.90
N GLY A 236 14.99 4.16 -1.85
CA GLY A 236 15.37 3.78 -3.21
C GLY A 236 14.27 4.07 -4.24
N ALA A 237 14.22 3.24 -5.29
CA ALA A 237 13.26 3.38 -6.37
C ALA A 237 11.85 3.01 -5.88
N GLN A 238 10.89 3.90 -6.08
CA GLN A 238 9.48 3.74 -5.76
C GLN A 238 8.64 3.98 -7.01
N TYR A 239 7.45 3.40 -7.06
CA TYR A 239 6.50 3.54 -8.15
C TYR A 239 5.32 4.39 -7.74
N GLU A 240 4.83 5.21 -8.66
CA GLU A 240 3.68 6.09 -8.44
C GLU A 240 2.40 5.30 -8.10
N VAL A 241 1.68 5.74 -7.06
CA VAL A 241 0.33 5.26 -6.71
C VAL A 241 -0.67 6.39 -6.85
N GLY A 242 -1.88 6.06 -7.31
CA GLY A 242 -3.00 6.99 -7.42
C GLY A 242 -4.32 6.27 -7.66
N CYS A 243 -5.40 6.99 -7.92
CA CYS A 243 -6.66 6.37 -8.40
C CYS A 243 -7.05 6.81 -9.80
N GLY A 244 -7.49 5.86 -10.62
CA GLY A 244 -7.92 6.14 -11.98
C GLY A 244 -8.24 4.86 -12.75
N ARG A 245 -9.24 4.94 -13.62
CA ARG A 245 -9.63 3.80 -14.47
C ARG A 245 -8.68 3.69 -15.66
N LEU A 246 -7.81 2.70 -15.63
CA LEU A 246 -6.87 2.38 -16.69
C LEU A 246 -7.35 1.14 -17.43
N THR A 247 -7.28 1.15 -18.76
CA THR A 247 -7.72 0.03 -19.60
C THR A 247 -6.68 -0.26 -20.66
N VAL A 248 -6.42 -1.54 -20.94
CA VAL A 248 -5.39 -2.00 -21.90
C VAL A 248 -5.62 -1.43 -23.31
N LEU A 249 -6.89 -1.27 -23.72
CA LEU A 249 -7.27 -0.72 -25.01
C LEU A 249 -8.25 0.44 -24.82
N ALA A 250 -7.82 1.65 -25.17
CA ALA A 250 -8.67 2.82 -25.24
C ALA A 250 -9.54 2.76 -26.51
N THR A 251 -10.57 1.93 -26.52
CA THR A 251 -11.57 2.01 -27.60
C THR A 251 -12.54 3.15 -27.33
N LYS A 252 -13.07 3.78 -28.38
CA LYS A 252 -14.09 4.85 -28.28
C LYS A 252 -15.34 4.41 -27.51
N ARG A 253 -15.58 3.10 -27.39
CA ARG A 253 -16.63 2.51 -26.54
C ARG A 253 -16.02 2.24 -25.17
N ARG A 254 -16.31 3.13 -24.21
CA ARG A 254 -15.93 3.04 -22.80
C ARG A 254 -16.18 1.62 -22.26
N GLY A 255 -15.13 0.85 -21.98
CA GLY A 255 -15.25 -0.47 -21.34
C GLY A 255 -14.26 -1.53 -21.78
N GLY A 256 -12.97 -1.20 -21.90
CA GLY A 256 -11.93 -2.22 -22.06
C GLY A 256 -11.70 -3.00 -20.75
N PRO A 257 -11.06 -4.19 -20.82
CA PRO A 257 -10.63 -4.89 -19.61
C PRO A 257 -9.73 -3.97 -18.78
N PRO A 258 -9.83 -4.04 -17.44
CA PRO A 258 -8.98 -3.24 -16.57
C PRO A 258 -7.53 -3.58 -16.84
N ALA A 259 -6.69 -2.55 -16.81
CA ALA A 259 -5.26 -2.72 -16.96
C ALA A 259 -4.67 -3.33 -15.67
N ALA A 260 -3.53 -4.00 -15.78
CA ALA A 260 -2.88 -4.67 -14.64
C ALA A 260 -2.52 -3.69 -13.51
N GLU A 261 -2.36 -2.41 -13.85
CA GLU A 261 -2.11 -1.27 -12.98
C GLU A 261 -3.21 -1.14 -11.93
N ASN A 262 -4.45 -1.50 -12.26
CA ASN A 262 -5.59 -1.48 -11.35
C ASN A 262 -5.81 -2.79 -10.57
N LEU A 263 -5.02 -3.82 -10.83
CA LEU A 263 -5.19 -5.14 -10.22
C LEU A 263 -4.24 -5.29 -9.02
N TRP A 264 -4.79 -5.82 -7.94
CA TRP A 264 -4.11 -5.97 -6.66
C TRP A 264 -4.36 -7.35 -6.07
N MET A 265 -3.50 -7.77 -5.15
CA MET A 265 -3.65 -9.00 -4.37
C MET A 265 -3.18 -8.74 -2.94
N PHE A 266 -3.91 -9.28 -1.97
CA PHE A 266 -3.45 -9.32 -0.58
C PHE A 266 -2.52 -10.52 -0.39
N ILE A 267 -1.33 -10.25 0.14
CA ILE A 267 -0.30 -11.26 0.38
C ILE A 267 -0.30 -11.63 1.87
N HIS A 268 -0.38 -12.93 2.10
CA HIS A 268 -0.41 -13.59 3.40
C HIS A 268 0.91 -14.31 3.68
N ASP A 269 1.14 -14.68 4.93
CA ASP A 269 2.28 -15.51 5.30
C ASP A 269 2.24 -16.87 4.60
N GLY A 270 3.38 -17.31 4.08
CA GLY A 270 3.54 -18.58 3.36
C GLY A 270 2.91 -18.63 1.95
N GLN A 271 2.32 -17.55 1.44
CA GLN A 271 1.71 -17.52 0.11
C GLN A 271 2.79 -17.61 -0.99
N GLY A 272 2.67 -18.60 -1.88
CA GLY A 272 3.61 -18.81 -2.98
C GLY A 272 4.79 -19.75 -2.67
N HIS A 273 4.94 -20.21 -1.43
CA HIS A 273 5.81 -21.36 -1.17
C HIS A 273 5.15 -22.61 -1.77
N PRO A 274 5.85 -23.39 -2.61
CA PRO A 274 5.34 -24.70 -2.99
C PRO A 274 5.13 -25.46 -1.69
N LYS A 275 3.89 -25.87 -1.43
CA LYS A 275 3.63 -26.85 -0.37
C LYS A 275 4.55 -28.02 -0.68
N GLU A 276 5.61 -28.21 0.10
CA GLU A 276 6.33 -29.47 0.09
C GLU A 276 5.25 -30.51 0.33
N SER A 277 4.92 -31.24 -0.73
CA SER A 277 3.97 -32.33 -0.70
C SER A 277 4.55 -33.32 0.29
N GLY A 278 4.10 -33.22 1.54
CA GLY A 278 4.50 -34.09 2.62
C GLY A 278 4.37 -35.52 2.12
N GLU A 279 5.48 -36.25 2.23
CA GLU A 279 5.60 -37.65 1.93
C GLU A 279 4.34 -38.39 2.44
N ASP A 280 3.52 -38.82 1.48
CA ASP A 280 2.59 -39.92 1.70
C ASP A 280 3.43 -41.07 2.22
N THR A 281 3.40 -41.23 3.53
CA THR A 281 4.07 -42.30 4.26
C THR A 281 3.26 -43.56 4.02
N LEU A 282 3.36 -44.08 2.80
CA LEU A 282 3.07 -45.46 2.44
C LEU A 282 4.12 -46.34 3.12
N ARG A 283 3.98 -46.55 4.43
CA ARG A 283 4.64 -47.65 5.14
C ARG A 283 3.62 -48.73 5.46
N GLY A 284 3.48 -49.63 4.48
CA GLY A 284 3.48 -51.06 4.72
C GLY A 284 2.30 -51.66 5.48
N ALA A 285 1.16 -51.80 4.80
CA ALA A 285 0.24 -52.89 5.12
C ALA A 285 0.93 -54.21 4.73
N THR A 286 1.46 -54.93 5.72
CA THR A 286 1.98 -56.29 5.56
C THR A 286 0.84 -57.21 5.13
N TYR A 287 0.93 -57.67 3.88
CA TYR A 287 0.05 -58.67 3.31
C TYR A 287 0.35 -60.03 3.97
N THR A 288 -0.55 -60.51 4.84
CA THR A 288 -0.53 -61.88 5.35
C THR A 288 -1.21 -62.81 4.35
N PRO A 289 -0.52 -63.83 3.80
CA PRO A 289 -1.18 -64.80 2.94
C PRO A 289 -2.03 -65.75 3.81
N LYS A 290 -3.32 -65.83 3.50
CA LYS A 290 -4.23 -66.85 4.01
C LYS A 290 -3.74 -68.23 3.56
N SER A 291 -3.38 -69.10 4.51
CA SER A 291 -3.26 -70.53 4.25
C SER A 291 -4.66 -71.12 4.13
N SER A 292 -4.98 -71.66 2.95
CA SER A 292 -6.15 -72.48 2.71
C SER A 292 -5.92 -73.87 3.32
N ALA A 293 -6.81 -74.26 4.21
CA ALA A 293 -6.93 -75.62 4.71
C ALA A 293 -7.77 -76.50 3.77
N ALA A 294 -7.49 -77.80 3.88
CA ALA A 294 -8.28 -78.99 3.51
C ALA A 294 -8.00 -79.64 2.14
N PRO A 295 -8.15 -80.97 2.01
CA PRO A 295 -8.59 -81.97 3.00
C PRO A 295 -7.48 -82.86 3.58
#